data_AF-A0A4Q4UL79-F1
#
_entry.id   AF-A0A4Q4UL79-F1
#
_cell.length_a   1.000
_cell.length_b   1.000
_cell.length_c   1.000
_cell.angle_alpha   90.00
_cell.angle_beta   90.00
_cell.angle_gamma   90.00
#
_symmetry.space_group_name_H-M   'P 1'
#
loop_
_entity.id
_entity.type
_entity.pdbx_description
1 polymer ?
#
loop_
_entity_poly.entity_id
_entity_poly.type
_entity_poly.pdbx_seq_one_letter_code
_entity_poly.pdbx_strand_id
1 'polypeptide(L)'
;MPSADCIADLHSAVRQDEPDLIRGKLAMKAYQCGTSPPAMLLLAIDPSSGDSLFHTAMRAERLDALSILRERLSPNGSFEIGVWLLFKHKNYQGETMLQVAAQTGNQDMVIAAYRLFCRDWLPHEPHFTPIPAEERSYGFEDELRLPPLMFLLEQNAASQDAASVARANGHEDVARWIERLSSPSGMDLPSSIKATTT
;
A
#
# COMPACT_ATOMS: atom_id res chain seq x y z
N MET A 1 10.97 -13.86 -19.73
CA MET A 1 10.80 -12.48 -19.22
C MET A 1 9.80 -11.77 -20.13
N PRO A 2 8.83 -11.02 -19.58
CA PRO A 2 7.90 -10.25 -20.41
C PRO A 2 8.65 -9.17 -21.20
N SER A 3 8.18 -8.87 -22.42
CA SER A 3 8.71 -7.75 -23.21
C SER A 3 8.23 -6.40 -22.67
N ALA A 4 8.91 -5.31 -23.03
CA ALA A 4 8.48 -3.96 -22.67
C ALA A 4 7.04 -3.66 -23.13
N ASP A 5 6.68 -4.06 -24.36
CA ASP A 5 5.31 -3.90 -24.88
C ASP A 5 4.28 -4.69 -24.07
N CYS A 6 4.65 -5.90 -23.62
CA CYS A 6 3.80 -6.72 -22.76
C CYS A 6 3.52 -6.02 -21.42
N ILE A 7 4.54 -5.41 -20.83
CA ILE A 7 4.41 -4.66 -19.58
C ILE A 7 3.57 -3.40 -19.81
N ALA A 8 3.89 -2.60 -20.83
CA ALA A 8 3.17 -1.38 -21.16
C ALA A 8 1.67 -1.63 -21.38
N ASP A 9 1.31 -2.74 -22.04
CA ASP A 9 -0.07 -3.17 -22.27
C ASP A 9 -0.83 -3.46 -20.96
N LEU A 10 -0.18 -4.08 -19.98
CA LEU A 10 -0.75 -4.32 -18.65
C LEU A 10 -0.93 -3.03 -17.86
N HIS A 11 0.08 -2.15 -17.86
CA HIS A 11 -0.02 -0.83 -17.23
C HIS A 11 -1.13 0.01 -17.87
N SER A 12 -1.30 -0.04 -19.19
CA SER A 12 -2.40 0.63 -19.89
C SER A 12 -3.76 0.12 -19.44
N ALA A 13 -3.91 -1.19 -19.26
CA ALA A 13 -5.17 -1.78 -18.79
C ALA A 13 -5.51 -1.33 -17.36
N VAL A 14 -4.50 -1.26 -16.48
CA VAL A 14 -4.68 -0.75 -15.11
C VAL A 14 -5.12 0.72 -15.11
N ARG A 15 -4.55 1.57 -15.98
CA ARG A 15 -4.96 2.99 -16.08
C ARG A 15 -6.39 3.17 -16.56
N GLN A 16 -6.89 2.25 -17.40
CA GLN A 16 -8.25 2.26 -17.94
C GLN A 16 -9.31 1.81 -16.93
N ASP A 17 -8.90 1.14 -15.84
CA ASP A 17 -9.79 0.67 -14.77
C ASP A 17 -10.92 -0.24 -15.26
N GLU A 18 -10.57 -1.15 -16.17
CA GLU A 18 -11.51 -2.13 -16.75
C GLU A 18 -11.21 -3.52 -16.13
N PRO A 19 -11.97 -3.96 -15.11
CA PRO A 19 -11.64 -5.15 -14.32
C PRO A 19 -11.44 -6.41 -15.16
N ASP A 20 -12.34 -6.66 -16.11
CA ASP A 20 -12.30 -7.85 -16.98
C ASP A 20 -11.11 -7.79 -17.94
N LEU A 21 -10.77 -6.59 -18.41
CA LEU A 21 -9.60 -6.38 -19.26
C LEU A 21 -8.31 -6.66 -18.50
N ILE A 22 -8.20 -6.19 -17.26
CA ILE A 22 -7.06 -6.45 -16.38
C ILE A 22 -6.92 -7.95 -16.12
N ARG A 23 -8.03 -8.62 -15.73
CA ARG A 23 -8.03 -10.08 -15.49
C ARG A 23 -7.60 -10.86 -16.73
N GLY A 24 -8.19 -10.55 -17.88
CA GLY A 24 -7.92 -11.24 -19.15
C GLY A 24 -6.49 -11.03 -19.62
N LYS A 25 -6.00 -9.78 -19.65
CA LYS A 25 -4.64 -9.48 -20.07
C LYS A 25 -3.61 -10.10 -19.13
N LEU A 26 -3.78 -9.98 -17.81
CA LEU A 26 -2.84 -10.55 -16.85
C LEU A 26 -2.71 -12.06 -17.01
N ALA A 27 -3.83 -12.78 -17.12
CA ALA A 27 -3.84 -14.23 -17.35
C ALA A 27 -3.17 -14.61 -18.68
N MET A 28 -3.52 -13.90 -19.76
CA MET A 28 -2.96 -14.14 -21.08
C MET A 28 -1.44 -13.91 -21.11
N LYS A 29 -0.95 -12.78 -20.56
CA LYS A 29 0.48 -12.47 -20.53
C LYS A 29 1.25 -13.46 -19.66
N ALA A 30 0.69 -13.85 -18.51
CA ALA A 30 1.27 -14.87 -17.64
C ALA A 30 1.47 -16.20 -18.41
N TYR A 31 0.44 -16.66 -19.12
CA TYR A 31 0.51 -17.84 -19.97
C TYR A 31 1.59 -17.71 -21.06
N GLN A 32 1.61 -16.60 -21.79
CA GLN A 32 2.61 -16.35 -22.85
C GLN A 32 4.05 -16.35 -22.33
N CYS A 33 4.25 -15.96 -21.08
CA CYS A 33 5.56 -15.96 -20.43
C CYS A 33 5.89 -17.25 -19.67
N GLY A 34 5.02 -18.27 -19.71
CA GLY A 34 5.21 -19.52 -18.98
C GLY A 34 5.21 -19.34 -17.46
N THR A 35 4.40 -18.41 -16.94
CA THR A 35 4.34 -18.08 -15.51
C THR A 35 2.89 -17.98 -15.00
N SER A 36 2.71 -17.72 -13.72
CA SER A 36 1.40 -17.56 -13.08
C SER A 36 0.98 -16.09 -13.00
N PRO A 37 -0.32 -15.76 -12.91
CA PRO A 37 -0.76 -14.37 -12.72
C PRO A 37 -0.11 -13.66 -11.50
N PRO A 38 0.03 -14.27 -10.31
CA PRO A 38 0.76 -13.66 -9.20
C PRO A 38 2.22 -13.36 -9.52
N ALA A 39 2.91 -14.29 -10.18
CA ALA A 39 4.30 -14.08 -10.60
C ALA A 39 4.41 -12.99 -11.68
N MET A 40 3.42 -12.89 -12.57
CA MET A 40 3.37 -11.80 -13.56
C MET A 40 3.24 -10.42 -12.89
N LEU A 41 2.55 -10.30 -11.75
CA LEU A 41 2.51 -9.04 -11.00
C LEU A 41 3.89 -8.57 -10.51
N LEU A 42 4.79 -9.50 -10.20
CA LEU A 42 6.18 -9.19 -9.82
C LEU A 42 7.05 -8.81 -11.02
N LEU A 43 6.71 -9.32 -12.21
CA LEU A 43 7.48 -9.11 -13.44
C LEU A 43 6.99 -7.89 -14.24
N ALA A 44 5.75 -7.45 -14.03
CA ALA A 44 5.16 -6.28 -14.67
C ALA A 44 5.61 -4.99 -13.98
N ILE A 45 6.91 -4.72 -14.08
CA ILE A 45 7.55 -3.47 -13.63
C ILE A 45 7.82 -2.60 -14.85
N ASP A 46 7.23 -1.41 -14.90
CA ASP A 46 7.42 -0.45 -15.98
C ASP A 46 8.92 -0.11 -16.13
N PRO A 47 9.53 -0.35 -17.30
CA PRO A 47 10.97 -0.17 -17.48
C PRO A 47 11.42 1.29 -17.48
N SER A 48 10.50 2.25 -17.60
CA SER A 48 10.83 3.68 -17.65
C SER A 48 10.76 4.34 -16.28
N SER A 49 9.80 3.94 -15.44
CA SER A 49 9.60 4.51 -14.10
C SER A 49 9.98 3.59 -12.96
N GLY A 50 10.11 2.28 -13.22
CA GLY A 50 10.23 1.26 -12.20
C GLY A 50 8.93 1.01 -11.44
N ASP A 51 7.79 1.54 -11.91
CA ASP A 51 6.51 1.33 -11.25
C ASP A 51 6.04 -0.12 -11.38
N SER A 52 5.52 -0.69 -10.29
CA SER A 52 4.67 -1.88 -10.42
C SER A 52 3.25 -1.50 -10.87
N LEU A 53 2.44 -2.51 -11.19
CA LEU A 53 1.01 -2.29 -11.47
C LEU A 53 0.26 -1.64 -10.30
N PHE A 54 0.69 -1.88 -9.05
CA PHE A 54 0.13 -1.21 -7.86
C PHE A 54 0.44 0.29 -7.86
N HIS A 55 1.67 0.70 -8.15
CA HIS A 55 2.01 2.12 -8.29
C HIS A 55 1.17 2.79 -9.37
N THR A 56 0.96 2.09 -10.49
CA THR A 56 0.14 2.61 -11.58
C THR A 56 -1.31 2.79 -11.20
N ALA A 57 -1.89 1.80 -10.49
CA ALA A 57 -3.26 1.91 -10.00
C ALA A 57 -3.41 3.02 -8.94
N MET A 58 -2.41 3.19 -8.06
CA MET A 58 -2.36 4.29 -7.10
C MET A 58 -2.35 5.65 -7.79
N ARG A 59 -1.42 5.85 -8.73
CA ARG A 59 -1.25 7.12 -9.44
C ARG A 59 -2.46 7.49 -10.30
N ALA A 60 -3.12 6.49 -10.87
CA ALA A 60 -4.31 6.68 -11.69
C ALA A 60 -5.61 6.66 -10.88
N GLU A 61 -5.53 6.53 -9.54
CA GLU A 61 -6.67 6.51 -8.62
C GLU A 61 -7.72 5.43 -8.94
N ARG A 62 -7.24 4.23 -9.29
CA ARG A 62 -8.06 3.11 -9.76
C ARG A 62 -8.26 2.08 -8.65
N LEU A 63 -9.26 2.31 -7.79
CA LEU A 63 -9.59 1.40 -6.68
C LEU A 63 -10.06 0.03 -7.17
N ASP A 64 -10.86 -0.03 -8.24
CA ASP A 64 -11.34 -1.29 -8.79
C ASP A 64 -10.16 -2.11 -9.34
N ALA A 65 -9.29 -1.50 -10.14
CA ALA A 65 -8.03 -2.12 -10.56
C ALA A 65 -7.20 -2.65 -9.38
N LEU A 66 -7.05 -1.89 -8.29
CA LEU A 66 -6.35 -2.36 -7.08
C LEU A 66 -7.00 -3.60 -6.48
N SER A 67 -8.32 -3.65 -6.42
CA SER A 67 -9.07 -4.81 -5.94
C SER A 67 -8.76 -6.05 -6.79
N ILE A 68 -8.81 -5.90 -8.11
CA ILE A 68 -8.49 -6.98 -9.05
C ILE A 68 -7.05 -7.48 -8.91
N LEU A 69 -6.08 -6.56 -8.78
CA LEU A 69 -4.68 -6.91 -8.62
C LEU A 69 -4.45 -7.65 -7.29
N ARG A 70 -5.08 -7.20 -6.20
CA ARG A 70 -5.02 -7.83 -4.89
C ARG A 70 -5.60 -9.24 -4.89
N GLU A 71 -6.74 -9.48 -5.53
CA GLU A 71 -7.36 -10.81 -5.59
C GLU A 71 -6.43 -11.88 -6.18
N ARG A 72 -5.45 -11.48 -6.99
CA ARG A 72 -4.45 -12.41 -7.54
C ARG A 72 -3.36 -12.78 -6.55
N LEU A 73 -3.24 -12.05 -5.45
CA LEU A 73 -2.32 -12.30 -4.36
C LEU A 73 -3.06 -13.05 -3.24
N SER A 74 -3.54 -14.26 -3.53
CA SER A 74 -4.19 -15.09 -2.51
C SER A 74 -3.24 -15.34 -1.33
N PRO A 75 -3.67 -15.11 -0.07
CA PRO A 75 -2.82 -15.25 1.12
C PRO A 75 -2.48 -16.72 1.46
N ASN A 76 -3.12 -17.69 0.79
CA ASN A 76 -3.00 -19.09 1.09
C ASN A 76 -2.00 -19.76 0.14
N GLY A 77 -0.71 -19.75 0.48
CA GLY A 77 0.32 -20.51 -0.26
C GLY A 77 1.75 -20.01 -0.07
N SER A 78 2.69 -20.65 -0.76
CA SER A 78 4.14 -20.39 -0.71
C SER A 78 4.59 -19.03 -1.30
N PHE A 79 3.65 -18.14 -1.64
CA PHE A 79 3.92 -16.89 -2.33
C PHE A 79 3.96 -15.65 -1.42
N GLU A 80 3.88 -15.83 -0.10
CA GLU A 80 3.83 -14.73 0.88
C GLU A 80 5.02 -13.76 0.79
N ILE A 81 6.21 -14.28 0.51
CA ILE A 81 7.43 -13.47 0.33
C ILE A 81 7.28 -12.57 -0.89
N GLY A 82 6.76 -13.10 -2.00
CA GLY A 82 6.53 -12.33 -3.23
C GLY A 82 5.54 -11.18 -3.01
N VAL A 83 4.46 -11.43 -2.26
CA VAL A 83 3.49 -10.39 -1.89
C VAL A 83 4.14 -9.26 -1.11
N TRP A 84 4.96 -9.60 -0.12
CA TRP A 84 5.65 -8.59 0.70
C TRP A 84 6.66 -7.77 -0.10
N LEU A 85 7.42 -8.43 -0.98
CA LEU A 85 8.33 -7.75 -1.92
C LEU A 85 7.58 -6.78 -2.82
N LEU A 86 6.38 -7.13 -3.29
CA LEU A 86 5.59 -6.27 -4.16
C LEU A 86 5.07 -5.03 -3.44
N PHE A 87 4.62 -5.16 -2.19
CA PHE A 87 4.14 -4.02 -1.42
C PHE A 87 5.26 -3.10 -0.92
N LYS A 88 6.45 -3.65 -0.70
CA LYS A 88 7.67 -2.88 -0.40
C LYS A 88 8.46 -2.46 -1.64
N HIS A 89 7.97 -2.80 -2.83
CA HIS A 89 8.62 -2.43 -4.08
C HIS A 89 8.75 -0.91 -4.15
N LYS A 90 9.94 -0.45 -4.53
CA LYS A 90 10.24 0.96 -4.76
C LYS A 90 10.48 1.19 -6.23
N ASN A 91 9.82 2.20 -6.79
CA ASN A 91 10.08 2.65 -8.16
C ASN A 91 11.46 3.36 -8.26
N TYR A 92 11.82 3.88 -9.44
CA TYR A 92 13.11 4.55 -9.63
C TYR A 92 13.27 5.86 -8.86
N GLN A 93 12.17 6.44 -8.35
CA GLN A 93 12.20 7.58 -7.43
C GLN A 93 12.33 7.14 -5.95
N GLY A 94 12.45 5.83 -5.70
CA GLY A 94 12.51 5.26 -4.36
C GLY A 94 11.14 5.21 -3.68
N GLU A 95 10.05 5.43 -4.41
CA GLU A 95 8.71 5.54 -3.84
C GLU A 95 8.04 4.19 -3.78
N THR A 96 7.36 3.94 -2.66
CA THR A 96 6.39 2.86 -2.48
C THR A 96 5.02 3.26 -3.01
N MET A 97 4.11 2.29 -3.13
CA MET A 97 2.72 2.56 -3.52
C MET A 97 2.00 3.53 -2.56
N LEU A 98 2.39 3.56 -1.27
CA LEU A 98 1.81 4.48 -0.29
C LEU A 98 2.22 5.94 -0.55
N GLN A 99 3.49 6.16 -0.89
CA GLN A 99 3.97 7.50 -1.24
C GLN A 99 3.33 7.99 -2.54
N VAL A 100 3.21 7.11 -3.54
CA VAL A 100 2.49 7.45 -4.79
C VAL A 100 1.02 7.77 -4.52
N ALA A 101 0.34 7.04 -3.62
CA ALA A 101 -1.04 7.36 -3.22
C ALA A 101 -1.11 8.72 -2.50
N ALA A 102 -0.13 9.02 -1.62
CA ALA A 102 -0.08 10.27 -0.88
C ALA A 102 0.09 11.50 -1.79
N GLN A 103 0.72 11.34 -2.96
CA GLN A 103 0.84 12.42 -3.97
C GLN A 103 -0.48 12.83 -4.58
N THR A 104 -1.48 11.95 -4.62
CA THR A 104 -2.75 12.27 -5.31
C THR A 104 -3.70 13.08 -4.44
N GLY A 105 -3.47 13.11 -3.14
CA GLY A 105 -4.36 13.74 -2.17
C GLY A 105 -5.66 12.98 -1.93
N ASN A 106 -5.84 11.82 -2.57
CA ASN A 106 -7.03 11.00 -2.38
C ASN A 106 -6.85 10.09 -1.17
N GLN A 107 -7.49 10.47 -0.06
CA GLN A 107 -7.41 9.74 1.20
C GLN A 107 -7.84 8.27 1.06
N ASP A 108 -8.80 7.94 0.18
CA ASP A 108 -9.24 6.56 -0.03
C ASP A 108 -8.14 5.69 -0.66
N MET A 109 -7.34 6.27 -1.57
CA MET A 109 -6.18 5.58 -2.15
C MET A 109 -5.10 5.33 -1.10
N VAL A 110 -4.85 6.30 -0.22
CA VAL A 110 -3.88 6.14 0.88
C VAL A 110 -4.36 5.07 1.86
N ILE A 111 -5.64 5.07 2.21
CA ILE A 111 -6.27 4.02 3.03
C ILE A 111 -6.13 2.66 2.35
N ALA A 112 -6.41 2.57 1.05
CA ALA A 112 -6.29 1.34 0.28
C ALA A 112 -4.84 0.82 0.26
N ALA A 113 -3.86 1.69 0.05
CA ALA A 113 -2.43 1.35 0.09
C ALA A 113 -2.01 0.80 1.45
N TYR A 114 -2.39 1.50 2.53
CA TYR A 114 -2.10 1.06 3.89
C TYR A 114 -2.74 -0.31 4.19
N ARG A 115 -4.02 -0.49 3.86
CA ARG A 115 -4.74 -1.76 4.06
C ARG A 115 -4.15 -2.91 3.26
N LEU A 116 -3.74 -2.67 2.01
CA LEU A 116 -3.06 -3.68 1.19
C LEU A 116 -1.80 -4.19 1.88
N PHE A 117 -0.99 -3.28 2.42
CA PHE A 117 0.21 -3.64 3.15
C PHE A 117 -0.08 -4.41 4.45
N CYS A 118 -1.07 -3.94 5.23
CA CYS A 118 -1.52 -4.61 6.45
C CYS A 118 -2.21 -5.96 6.19
N ARG A 119 -2.43 -6.33 4.92
CA ARG A 119 -3.22 -7.49 4.48
C ARG A 119 -4.70 -7.42 4.91
N ASP A 120 -5.20 -6.26 5.30
CA ASP A 120 -6.61 -5.99 5.65
C ASP A 120 -7.46 -5.82 4.41
N TRP A 121 -8.72 -6.26 4.40
CA TRP A 121 -9.63 -6.17 3.25
C TRP A 121 -9.83 -4.71 2.72
N LEU A 122 -9.85 -4.53 1.39
CA LEU A 122 -10.11 -3.24 0.73
C LEU A 122 -11.57 -2.78 0.99
N PRO A 123 -11.88 -1.46 0.93
CA PRO A 123 -13.15 -0.93 1.44
C PRO A 123 -14.34 -1.19 0.49
N HIS A 124 -14.91 -2.39 0.55
CA HIS A 124 -16.32 -2.66 0.20
C HIS A 124 -17.05 -3.51 1.27
N GLU A 125 -16.48 -3.64 2.46
CA GLU A 125 -17.21 -4.20 3.61
C GLU A 125 -17.53 -3.11 4.66
N PRO A 126 -18.77 -3.09 5.21
CA PRO A 126 -19.31 -1.97 5.98
C PRO A 126 -18.78 -1.89 7.44
N HIS A 127 -17.56 -2.33 7.71
CA HIS A 127 -17.01 -2.40 9.06
C HIS A 127 -15.64 -1.73 9.11
N PHE A 128 -15.60 -0.39 9.11
CA PHE A 128 -14.85 0.38 10.12
C PHE A 128 -15.06 1.89 9.94
N THR A 129 -15.75 2.51 10.89
CA THR A 129 -15.35 3.83 11.40
C THR A 129 -14.01 3.66 12.13
N PRO A 130 -13.00 4.51 11.92
CA PRO A 130 -11.76 4.44 12.70
C PRO A 130 -12.14 4.52 14.18
N ILE A 131 -12.00 3.40 14.91
CA ILE A 131 -12.17 3.40 16.36
C ILE A 131 -11.14 4.40 16.91
N PRO A 132 -11.58 5.41 17.68
CA PRO A 132 -10.69 6.37 18.33
C PRO A 132 -9.58 5.64 19.08
N ALA A 133 -8.40 6.27 19.18
CA ALA A 133 -7.22 5.68 19.83
C ALA A 133 -7.49 5.17 21.26
N GLU A 134 -8.55 5.67 21.91
CA GLU A 134 -8.95 5.38 23.29
C GLU A 134 -9.54 3.97 23.52
N GLU A 135 -9.94 3.22 22.47
CA GLU A 135 -10.54 1.88 22.63
C GLU A 135 -9.60 0.71 22.28
N ARG A 136 -8.33 0.98 21.91
CA ARG A 136 -7.35 -0.07 21.55
C ARG A 136 -6.62 -0.64 22.76
N SER A 137 -7.35 -1.12 23.76
CA SER A 137 -6.78 -1.94 24.83
C SER A 137 -7.16 -3.40 24.63
N TYR A 138 -6.42 -4.09 23.75
CA TYR A 138 -6.24 -5.53 23.85
C TYR A 138 -4.80 -5.84 23.44
N GLY A 139 -4.05 -6.46 24.35
CA GLY A 139 -2.64 -6.80 24.25
C GLY A 139 -2.34 -7.78 23.13
N PHE A 140 -2.29 -7.27 21.90
CA PHE A 140 -1.64 -7.91 20.76
C PHE A 140 -0.22 -7.35 20.66
N GLU A 141 0.74 -8.26 20.76
CA GLU A 141 2.16 -8.03 20.94
C GLU A 141 2.77 -7.03 19.94
N ASP A 142 3.69 -6.22 20.46
CA ASP A 142 4.39 -5.11 19.80
C ASP A 142 5.04 -5.50 18.46
N GLU A 143 5.40 -6.78 18.29
CA GLU A 143 6.07 -7.31 17.10
C GLU A 143 5.20 -7.27 15.83
N LEU A 144 3.87 -7.36 15.94
CA LEU A 144 2.96 -7.29 14.79
C LEU A 144 2.68 -5.85 14.33
N ARG A 145 3.01 -4.84 15.15
CA ARG A 145 2.82 -3.41 14.83
C ARG A 145 4.02 -2.77 14.12
N LEU A 146 5.20 -3.38 14.23
CA LEU A 146 6.42 -2.85 13.62
C LEU A 146 6.36 -2.79 12.08
N PRO A 147 5.84 -3.79 11.34
CA PRO A 147 5.85 -3.74 9.88
C PRO A 147 5.00 -2.60 9.30
N PRO A 148 3.75 -2.34 9.75
CA PRO A 148 2.97 -1.20 9.27
C PRO A 148 3.61 0.15 9.62
N LEU A 149 4.20 0.29 10.81
CA LEU A 149 4.88 1.53 11.20
C LEU A 149 6.11 1.79 10.31
N MET A 150 6.95 0.77 10.07
CA MET A 150 8.08 0.89 9.14
C MET A 150 7.63 1.27 7.73
N PHE A 151 6.49 0.76 7.27
CA PHE A 151 5.94 1.10 5.95
C PHE A 151 5.48 2.56 5.87
N LEU A 152 4.85 3.08 6.93
CA LEU A 152 4.45 4.50 7.01
C LEU A 152 5.67 5.44 7.02
N LEU A 153 6.75 5.03 7.69
CA LEU A 153 7.99 5.79 7.85
C LEU A 153 9.02 5.56 6.73
N GLU A 154 8.67 4.74 5.74
CA GLU A 154 9.57 4.43 4.62
C GLU A 154 9.85 5.69 3.81
N GLN A 155 11.13 5.98 3.56
CA GLN A 155 11.56 7.19 2.85
C GLN A 155 11.86 6.91 1.38
N ASN A 156 11.50 7.86 0.51
CA ASN A 156 11.87 7.85 -0.91
C ASN A 156 13.32 8.35 -1.12
N ALA A 157 13.75 8.45 -2.38
CA ALA A 157 15.10 8.94 -2.70
C ALA A 157 15.37 10.39 -2.29
N ALA A 158 14.32 11.18 -2.04
CA ALA A 158 14.39 12.55 -1.51
C ALA A 158 14.29 12.61 0.02
N SER A 159 14.39 11.47 0.72
CA SER A 159 14.25 11.36 2.17
C SER A 159 12.87 11.80 2.71
N GLN A 160 11.83 11.68 1.89
CA GLN A 160 10.45 12.00 2.28
C GLN A 160 9.66 10.72 2.55
N ASP A 161 9.01 10.66 3.71
CA ASP A 161 7.98 9.66 4.00
C ASP A 161 6.64 10.03 3.34
N ALA A 162 5.62 9.17 3.46
CA ALA A 162 4.33 9.40 2.82
C ALA A 162 3.63 10.68 3.32
N ALA A 163 3.75 11.02 4.61
CA ALA A 163 3.16 12.25 5.15
C ALA A 163 3.87 13.50 4.59
N SER A 164 5.19 13.46 4.51
CA SER A 164 6.02 14.52 3.93
C SER A 164 5.73 14.71 2.44
N VAL A 165 5.51 13.62 1.70
CA VAL A 165 5.10 13.66 0.29
C VAL A 165 3.72 14.29 0.14
N ALA A 166 2.72 13.89 0.93
CA ALA A 166 1.39 14.50 0.90
C ALA A 166 1.47 16.02 1.16
N ARG A 167 2.21 16.43 2.19
CA ARG A 167 2.41 17.84 2.55
C ARG A 167 3.11 18.63 1.44
N ALA A 168 4.15 18.08 0.83
CA ALA A 168 4.87 18.71 -0.27
C ALA A 168 3.97 18.97 -1.50
N ASN A 169 2.89 18.19 -1.65
CA ASN A 169 1.88 18.35 -2.71
C ASN A 169 0.65 19.17 -2.26
N GLY A 170 0.64 19.70 -1.03
CA GLY A 170 -0.46 20.53 -0.51
C GLY A 170 -1.63 19.75 0.11
N HIS A 171 -1.47 18.45 0.37
CA HIS A 171 -2.49 17.56 0.92
C HIS A 171 -2.33 17.40 2.45
N GLU A 172 -2.54 18.50 3.18
CA GLU A 172 -2.29 18.56 4.64
C GLU A 172 -3.25 17.67 5.45
N ASP A 173 -4.46 17.43 4.95
CA ASP A 173 -5.43 16.51 5.53
C ASP A 173 -4.97 15.05 5.45
N VAL A 174 -4.47 14.63 4.28
CA VAL A 174 -3.86 13.31 4.09
C VAL A 174 -2.61 13.15 4.94
N ALA A 175 -1.73 14.15 4.98
CA ALA A 175 -0.54 14.14 5.83
C ALA A 175 -0.90 13.93 7.31
N ARG A 176 -1.87 14.71 7.82
CA ARG A 176 -2.37 14.56 9.20
C ARG A 176 -2.99 13.19 9.46
N TRP A 177 -3.68 12.61 8.49
CA TRP A 177 -4.23 11.27 8.62
C TRP A 177 -3.12 10.22 8.77
N ILE A 178 -2.07 10.28 7.93
CA ILE A 178 -0.90 9.39 7.99
C ILE A 178 -0.17 9.54 9.33
N GLU A 179 0.07 10.77 9.79
CA GLU A 179 0.77 11.05 11.07
C GLU A 179 0.02 10.53 12.30
N ARG A 180 -1.32 10.53 12.27
CA ARG A 180 -2.11 9.93 13.34
C ARG A 180 -1.94 8.41 13.41
N LEU A 181 -1.63 7.75 12.29
CA LEU A 181 -1.36 6.31 12.28
C LEU A 181 0.04 5.97 12.80
N SER A 182 1.01 6.87 12.63
CA SER A 182 2.38 6.69 13.10
C SER A 182 2.61 7.21 14.53
N SER A 183 1.68 8.01 15.07
CA SER A 183 1.78 8.56 16.41
C SER A 183 1.55 7.50 17.50
N PRO A 184 2.43 7.40 18.51
CA PRO A 184 2.29 6.46 19.62
C PRO A 184 1.23 6.87 20.66
N SER A 185 0.30 7.77 20.34
CA SER A 185 -0.75 8.30 21.22
C SER A 185 -1.89 7.30 21.49
N GLY A 186 -1.50 6.08 21.87
CA GLY A 186 -2.19 5.21 22.83
C GLY A 186 -1.29 4.84 24.03
N MET A 187 -0.15 5.51 24.20
CA MET A 187 0.68 5.46 25.41
C MET A 187 0.47 6.71 26.25
N ASP A 188 -0.71 6.82 26.86
CA ASP A 188 -0.82 7.58 28.11
C ASP A 188 -0.05 6.80 29.18
N LEU A 189 1.22 7.16 29.39
CA LEU A 189 1.91 6.82 30.62
C LEU A 189 1.16 7.54 31.76
N PRO A 190 0.55 6.81 32.71
CA PRO A 190 -0.15 7.45 33.81
C PRO A 190 0.84 8.31 34.59
N SER A 191 0.59 9.62 34.58
CA SER A 191 1.25 10.61 35.42
C SER A 191 0.78 10.43 36.86
N SER A 192 1.26 9.36 37.51
CA SER A 192 1.03 9.12 38.92
C SER A 192 2.18 8.37 39.57
N ILE A 193 3.27 9.09 39.80
CA ILE A 193 4.02 8.94 41.05
C ILE A 193 4.11 10.33 41.67
N LYS A 194 3.00 10.76 42.29
CA LYS A 194 3.08 11.66 43.44
C LYS A 194 3.61 10.81 44.59
N ALA A 195 4.92 10.81 44.81
CA ALA A 195 5.47 10.43 46.10
C ALA A 195 5.29 11.63 47.03
N THR A 196 4.18 11.62 47.78
CA THR A 196 4.02 12.41 49.00
C THR A 196 4.12 11.44 50.17
N THR A 197 4.57 11.97 51.31
CA THR A 197 4.63 11.39 52.67
C THR A 197 5.73 10.34 52.90
N THR A 198 6.57 10.43 53.93
CA THR A 198 6.56 11.21 55.19
C THR A 198 7.98 11.46 55.65
#